data_AF-A0A6C0AJQ7-F1
#
_entry.id   AF-A0A6C0AJQ7-F1
#
_cell.length_a   1.000
_cell.length_b   1.000
_cell.length_c   1.000
_cell.angle_alpha   90.00
_cell.angle_beta   90.00
_cell.angle_gamma   90.00
#
_symmetry.space_group_name_H-M   'P 1'
#
loop_
_entity.id
_entity.type
_entity.pdbx_description
1 polymer ?
#
loop_
_entity_poly.entity_id
_entity_poly.type
_entity_poly.pdbx_seq_one_letter_code
_entity_poly.pdbx_strand_id
1 'polypeptide(L)'
;MEAFTYTGVIFACLTVGSLVIMMATTFSKCGKTNFLVSLKNGAITAAAPSLMYLLASFLTVIREPFKNFFVSLGLNEDTALKVGIGYILMLVLWPMTVWTVHDSETKVCVATADEMSKFKTDLLAKLNAKKHADAAASAPVVPPPTA
;
A
#
# COMPACT_ATOMS: atom_id res chain seq x y z
N MET A 1 19.43 25.05 -11.96
CA MET A 1 19.32 24.82 -10.50
C MET A 1 17.88 24.69 -10.04
N GLU A 2 16.95 25.53 -10.53
CA GLU A 2 15.53 25.48 -10.13
C GLU A 2 14.88 24.10 -10.31
N ALA A 3 15.16 23.40 -11.41
CA ALA A 3 14.63 22.06 -11.66
C ALA A 3 14.96 21.05 -10.55
N PHE A 4 16.14 21.14 -9.93
CA PHE A 4 16.56 20.24 -8.86
C PHE A 4 15.81 20.54 -7.55
N THR A 5 15.61 21.82 -7.24
CA THR A 5 14.82 22.26 -6.08
C THR A 5 13.36 21.80 -6.21
N TYR A 6 12.74 21.99 -7.37
CA TYR A 6 11.38 21.53 -7.63
C TYR A 6 11.26 20.01 -7.57
N THR A 7 12.25 19.27 -8.09
CA THR A 7 12.27 17.80 -7.99
C THR A 7 12.32 17.34 -6.53
N GLY A 8 13.14 17.99 -5.69
CA GLY A 8 13.23 17.71 -4.27
C GLY A 8 11.92 17.97 -3.53
N VAL A 9 11.23 19.08 -3.83
CA VAL A 9 9.92 19.40 -3.24
C VAL A 9 8.86 18.37 -3.66
N ILE A 10 8.81 18.02 -4.95
CA ILE A 10 7.87 17.01 -5.47
C ILE A 10 8.14 15.65 -4.81
N PHE A 11 9.39 15.24 -4.68
CA PHE A 11 9.77 14.02 -3.99
C PHE A 11 9.31 14.02 -2.52
N ALA A 12 9.55 15.12 -1.79
CA ALA A 12 9.14 15.24 -0.39
C ALA A 12 7.61 15.15 -0.25
N CYS A 13 6.86 15.91 -1.06
CA CYS A 13 5.40 15.89 -1.05
C CYS A 13 4.83 14.50 -1.39
N LEU A 14 5.36 13.85 -2.43
CA LEU A 14 4.91 12.51 -2.83
C LEU A 14 5.27 11.45 -1.79
N THR A 15 6.43 11.56 -1.15
CA THR A 15 6.84 10.63 -0.08
C THR A 15 5.91 10.75 1.13
N VAL A 16 5.67 11.98 1.60
CA VAL A 16 4.79 12.23 2.75
C VAL A 16 3.35 11.83 2.43
N GLY A 17 2.83 12.20 1.25
CA GLY A 17 1.49 11.81 0.82
C GLY A 17 1.31 10.29 0.74
N SER A 18 2.28 9.59 0.13
CA SER A 18 2.25 8.12 0.03
C SER A 18 2.33 7.45 1.40
N LEU A 19 3.13 8.01 2.32
CA LEU A 19 3.25 7.50 3.69
C LEU A 19 1.92 7.57 4.44
N VAL A 20 1.19 8.69 4.35
CA VAL A 20 -0.11 8.85 5.01
C VAL A 20 -1.13 7.85 4.44
N ILE A 21 -1.17 7.70 3.10
CA ILE A 21 -2.07 6.76 2.44
C ILE A 21 -1.75 5.32 2.89
N MET A 22 -0.48 4.92 2.92
CA MET A 22 -0.07 3.58 3.35
C MET A 22 -0.37 3.31 4.82
N MET A 23 -0.16 4.29 5.70
CA MET A 23 -0.52 4.14 7.11
C MET A 23 -2.03 3.97 7.26
N ALA A 24 -2.84 4.72 6.52
CA ALA A 24 -4.30 4.60 6.56
C ALA A 24 -4.79 3.24 6.04
N THR A 25 -4.22 2.72 4.95
CA THR A 25 -4.62 1.42 4.39
C THR A 25 -4.18 0.25 5.25
N THR A 26 -2.94 0.26 5.78
CA THR A 26 -2.44 -0.79 6.68
C THR A 26 -3.17 -0.79 8.03
N PHE A 27 -3.50 0.38 8.57
CA PHE A 27 -4.34 0.49 9.77
C PHE A 27 -5.73 -0.10 9.54
N SER A 28 -6.38 0.24 8.43
CA SER A 28 -7.74 -0.21 8.12
C SER A 28 -7.84 -1.71 7.86
N LYS A 29 -6.83 -2.31 7.21
CA LYS A 29 -6.86 -3.74 6.86
C LYS A 29 -6.31 -4.65 7.94
N CYS A 30 -5.30 -4.22 8.69
CA CYS A 30 -4.48 -5.12 9.51
C CYS A 30 -4.28 -4.66 10.96
N GLY A 31 -4.78 -3.48 11.34
CA GLY A 31 -4.73 -2.96 12.71
C GLY A 31 -3.31 -2.74 13.27
N LYS A 32 -2.28 -2.92 12.42
CA LYS A 32 -0.86 -2.78 12.76
C LYS A 32 -0.22 -1.75 11.85
N THR A 33 0.55 -0.86 12.45
CA THR A 33 1.30 0.18 11.72
C THR A 33 2.80 -0.07 11.84
N ASN A 34 3.45 -0.33 10.71
CA ASN A 34 4.90 -0.33 10.61
C ASN A 34 5.37 0.94 9.88
N PHE A 35 5.72 1.98 10.65
CA PHE A 35 6.17 3.26 10.10
C PHE A 35 7.41 3.09 9.20
N LEU A 36 8.35 2.23 9.60
CA LEU A 36 9.61 2.02 8.87
C LEU A 36 9.38 1.38 7.49
N VAL A 37 8.45 0.42 7.40
CA VAL A 37 8.07 -0.22 6.13
C VAL A 37 7.32 0.77 5.25
N SER A 38 6.41 1.56 5.83
CA SER A 38 5.66 2.60 5.12
C SER A 38 6.56 3.71 4.56
N LEU A 39 7.59 4.10 5.32
CA LEU A 39 8.56 5.12 4.89
C LEU A 39 9.46 4.60 3.77
N LYS A 40 9.95 3.35 3.87
CA LYS A 40 10.76 2.73 2.81
C LYS A 40 9.96 2.57 1.52
N ASN A 41 8.70 2.10 1.60
CA ASN A 41 7.85 1.98 0.41
C ASN A 41 7.42 3.34 -0.12
N GLY A 42 7.12 4.32 0.74
CA GLY A 42 6.84 5.70 0.33
C GLY A 42 8.00 6.33 -0.45
N ALA A 43 9.24 6.13 0.01
CA ALA A 43 10.43 6.61 -0.67
C ALA A 43 10.65 5.95 -2.04
N ILE A 44 10.43 4.62 -2.15
CA ILE A 44 10.51 3.89 -3.42
C ILE A 44 9.41 4.37 -4.39
N THR A 45 8.19 4.57 -3.89
CA THR A 45 7.05 5.05 -4.69
C THR A 45 7.30 6.46 -5.21
N ALA A 46 7.92 7.33 -4.40
CA ALA A 46 8.21 8.71 -4.77
C ALA A 46 9.45 8.85 -5.67
N ALA A 47 10.37 7.89 -5.64
CA ALA A 47 11.59 7.92 -6.45
C ALA A 47 11.30 7.80 -7.96
N ALA A 48 10.35 6.96 -8.36
CA ALA A 48 9.98 6.81 -9.78
C ALA A 48 9.39 8.09 -10.41
N PRO A 49 8.36 8.75 -9.84
CA PRO A 49 7.82 9.98 -10.37
C PRO A 49 8.80 11.15 -10.26
N SER A 50 9.66 11.22 -9.23
CA SER A 50 10.68 12.26 -9.16
C SER A 50 11.75 12.09 -10.25
N LEU A 51 12.16 10.85 -10.54
CA LEU A 51 13.06 10.55 -11.66
C LEU A 51 12.40 10.92 -13.00
N MET A 52 11.12 10.61 -13.16
CA MET A 52 10.37 10.94 -14.37
C MET A 52 10.20 12.45 -14.56
N TYR A 53 9.98 13.22 -13.48
CA TYR A 53 9.97 14.68 -13.54
C TYR A 53 11.31 15.23 -14.04
N LEU A 54 12.41 14.66 -13.54
CA LEU A 54 13.75 15.03 -13.95
C LEU A 54 13.95 14.72 -15.45
N LEU A 55 13.60 13.51 -15.89
CA LEU A 55 13.65 13.12 -17.31
C LEU A 55 12.78 14.03 -18.19
N ALA A 56 11.56 14.33 -17.79
CA ALA A 56 10.65 15.22 -18.52
C ALA A 56 11.13 16.68 -18.55
N SER A 57 12.02 17.09 -17.64
CA SER A 57 12.65 18.41 -17.67
C SER A 57 13.80 18.50 -18.68
N PHE A 58 14.49 17.39 -18.95
CA PHE A 58 15.63 17.35 -19.88
C PHE A 58 15.24 16.93 -21.30
N LEU A 59 14.25 16.03 -21.46
CA LEU A 59 13.84 15.47 -22.74
C LEU A 59 12.59 16.19 -23.27
N THR A 60 12.79 17.14 -24.19
CA THR A 60 11.70 17.79 -24.93
C THR A 60 10.85 16.81 -25.72
N VAL A 61 11.44 15.71 -26.19
CA VAL A 61 10.76 14.60 -26.89
C VAL A 61 9.59 14.03 -26.09
N ILE A 62 9.71 13.95 -24.76
CA ILE A 62 8.64 13.43 -23.90
C ILE A 62 7.58 14.51 -23.65
N ARG A 63 7.97 15.79 -23.69
CA ARG A 63 7.11 16.93 -23.29
C ARG A 63 6.22 17.44 -24.42
N GLU A 64 6.75 17.49 -25.65
CA GLU A 64 6.04 17.97 -26.84
C GLU A 64 4.73 17.25 -27.16
N PRO A 65 4.62 15.91 -27.12
CA PRO A 65 3.35 15.25 -27.42
C PRO A 65 2.26 15.62 -26.42
N PHE A 66 2.60 15.75 -25.13
CA PHE A 66 1.63 16.19 -24.11
C PHE A 66 1.32 17.68 -24.23
N LYS A 67 2.29 18.54 -24.56
CA LYS A 67 2.02 19.95 -24.86
C LYS A 67 1.01 20.07 -26.00
N ASN A 68 1.26 19.41 -27.13
CA ASN A 68 0.41 19.47 -28.31
C ASN A 68 -1.00 18.91 -28.05
N PHE A 69 -1.11 17.87 -27.21
CA PHE A 69 -2.40 17.33 -26.77
C PHE A 69 -3.20 18.32 -25.93
N PHE A 70 -2.58 19.03 -24.99
CA PHE A 70 -3.30 20.02 -24.17
C PHE A 70 -3.57 21.34 -24.92
N VAL A 71 -2.71 21.71 -25.86
CA VAL A 71 -2.96 22.85 -26.77
C VAL A 71 -4.13 22.55 -27.70
N SER A 72 -4.26 21.31 -28.22
CA SER A 72 -5.42 20.93 -29.06
C SER A 72 -6.73 20.90 -28.28
N LEU A 73 -6.68 20.75 -26.95
CA LEU A 73 -7.82 20.93 -26.05
C LEU A 73 -8.15 22.40 -25.74
N GLY A 74 -7.41 23.35 -26.32
CA GLY A 74 -7.66 24.78 -26.18
C GLY A 74 -6.98 25.43 -24.98
N LEU A 75 -6.04 24.76 -24.31
CA LEU A 75 -5.24 25.40 -23.27
C LEU A 75 -4.15 26.29 -23.84
N ASN A 76 -3.93 27.42 -23.17
CA ASN A 76 -2.82 28.33 -23.47
C ASN A 76 -1.47 27.61 -23.29
N GLU A 77 -0.47 27.92 -24.12
CA GLU A 77 0.77 27.12 -24.22
C GLU A 77 1.50 26.94 -22.89
N ASP A 78 1.59 28.00 -22.08
CA ASP A 78 2.22 27.96 -20.76
C ASP A 78 1.48 27.06 -19.76
N THR A 79 0.15 26.98 -19.90
CA THR A 79 -0.69 26.15 -19.02
C THR A 79 -0.67 24.71 -19.49
N ALA A 80 -0.73 24.48 -20.80
CA ALA A 80 -0.60 23.16 -21.43
C ALA A 80 0.70 22.47 -21.05
N LEU A 81 1.81 23.21 -20.95
CA LEU A 81 3.11 22.67 -20.57
C LEU A 81 3.14 22.22 -19.10
N LYS A 82 2.59 23.03 -18.18
CA LYS A 82 2.49 22.68 -16.75
C LYS A 82 1.56 21.49 -16.52
N VAL A 83 0.40 21.48 -17.17
CA VAL A 83 -0.59 20.39 -17.08
C VAL A 83 -0.04 19.11 -17.70
N GLY A 84 0.68 19.19 -18.82
CA GLY A 84 1.32 18.05 -19.47
C GLY A 84 2.32 17.32 -18.57
N ILE A 85 3.19 18.08 -17.88
CA ILE A 85 4.14 17.49 -16.92
C ILE A 85 3.41 16.86 -15.73
N GLY A 86 2.38 17.54 -15.21
CA GLY A 86 1.55 17.01 -14.13
C GLY A 86 0.86 15.69 -14.53
N TYR A 87 0.40 15.59 -15.77
CA TYR A 87 -0.23 14.39 -16.29
C TYR A 87 0.77 13.22 -16.44
N ILE A 88 1.98 13.48 -16.93
CA ILE A 88 3.06 12.48 -16.98
C ILE A 88 3.38 11.95 -15.58
N LEU A 89 3.48 12.86 -14.59
CA LEU A 89 3.69 12.48 -13.20
C LEU A 89 2.57 11.60 -12.67
N MET A 90 1.32 11.95 -12.98
CA MET A 90 0.15 11.18 -12.57
C MET A 90 0.14 9.77 -13.18
N LEU A 91 0.50 9.65 -14.47
CA LEU A 91 0.57 8.36 -15.16
C LEU A 91 1.59 7.40 -14.55
N VAL A 92 2.72 7.90 -14.04
CA VAL A 92 3.73 7.08 -13.36
C VAL A 92 3.35 6.82 -11.90
N LEU A 93 2.75 7.81 -11.24
CA LEU A 93 2.35 7.71 -9.84
C LEU A 93 1.27 6.63 -9.64
N TRP A 94 0.29 6.54 -10.54
CA TRP A 94 -0.83 5.61 -10.40
C TRP A 94 -0.39 4.14 -10.27
N PRO A 95 0.28 3.51 -11.26
CA PRO A 95 0.68 2.11 -11.15
C PRO A 95 1.64 1.88 -9.96
N MET A 96 2.49 2.85 -9.64
CA MET A 96 3.39 2.77 -8.49
C MET A 96 2.63 2.71 -7.17
N THR A 97 1.60 3.55 -6.99
CA THR A 97 0.76 3.52 -5.77
C THR A 97 0.01 2.21 -5.62
N VAL A 98 -0.52 1.65 -6.72
CA VAL A 98 -1.20 0.35 -6.68
C VAL A 98 -0.22 -0.76 -6.29
N TRP A 99 0.97 -0.77 -6.91
CA TRP A 99 2.00 -1.75 -6.60
C TRP A 99 2.47 -1.67 -5.14
N THR A 100 2.68 -0.46 -4.62
CA THR A 100 3.18 -0.30 -3.26
C THR A 100 2.11 -0.50 -2.19
N VAL A 101 0.84 -0.28 -2.48
CA VAL A 101 -0.25 -0.73 -1.60
C VAL A 101 -0.26 -2.26 -1.53
N HIS A 102 -0.19 -2.94 -2.68
CA HIS A 102 -0.14 -4.41 -2.70
C HIS A 102 1.09 -4.98 -1.97
N ASP A 103 2.28 -4.40 -2.18
CA ASP A 103 3.51 -4.83 -1.51
C ASP A 103 3.51 -4.53 0.00
N SER A 104 2.91 -3.41 0.41
CA SER A 104 2.75 -3.08 1.83
C SER A 104 1.76 -4.03 2.51
N GLU A 105 0.69 -4.42 1.83
CA GLU A 105 -0.26 -5.40 2.34
C GLU A 105 0.41 -6.77 2.53
N THR A 106 1.16 -7.26 1.54
CA THR A 106 1.84 -8.57 1.67
C THR A 106 2.94 -8.59 2.72
N LYS A 107 3.57 -7.45 3.04
CA LYS A 107 4.63 -7.38 4.06
C LYS A 107 4.15 -7.07 5.48
N VAL A 108 3.09 -6.28 5.61
CA VAL A 108 2.58 -5.82 6.92
C VAL A 108 1.44 -6.71 7.43
N CYS A 109 0.64 -7.31 6.54
CA CYS A 109 -0.51 -8.14 6.91
C CYS A 109 -0.21 -9.63 7.06
N VAL A 110 1.02 -10.08 6.80
CA VAL A 110 1.42 -11.44 7.17
C VAL A 110 1.59 -11.46 8.68
N ALA A 111 0.68 -12.17 9.36
CA ALA A 111 0.75 -12.44 10.78
C ALA A 111 2.16 -12.92 11.13
N THR A 112 2.80 -12.23 12.07
CA THR A 112 4.14 -12.56 12.54
C THR A 112 4.15 -14.02 13.00
N ALA A 113 5.25 -14.77 12.83
CA ALA A 113 5.29 -16.20 13.17
C ALA A 113 4.81 -16.50 14.62
N ASP A 114 5.04 -15.57 15.54
CA ASP A 114 4.54 -15.58 16.92
C ASP A 114 3.02 -15.41 17.06
N GLU A 115 2.36 -14.71 16.13
CA GLU A 115 0.90 -14.58 16.13
C GLU A 115 0.23 -15.77 15.43
N MET A 116 0.85 -16.33 14.39
CA MET A 116 0.41 -17.60 13.81
C MET A 116 0.51 -18.74 14.83
N SER A 117 1.57 -18.78 15.64
CA SER A 117 1.73 -19.77 16.70
C SER A 117 0.73 -19.54 17.84
N LYS A 118 0.54 -18.30 18.32
CA LYS A 118 -0.48 -17.97 19.33
C LYS A 118 -1.89 -18.27 18.85
N PHE A 119 -2.24 -17.92 17.61
CA PHE A 119 -3.57 -18.18 17.05
C PHE A 119 -3.81 -19.67 16.87
N LYS A 120 -2.80 -20.43 16.40
CA LYS A 120 -2.87 -21.89 16.33
C LYS A 120 -3.01 -22.53 17.71
N THR A 121 -2.31 -22.01 18.71
CA THR A 121 -2.38 -22.51 20.10
C THR A 121 -3.73 -22.21 20.72
N ASP A 122 -4.28 -21.00 20.52
CA ASP A 122 -5.61 -20.61 21.01
C ASP A 122 -6.74 -21.38 20.28
N LEU A 123 -6.59 -21.63 18.97
CA LEU A 123 -7.51 -22.49 18.22
C LEU A 123 -7.46 -23.94 18.71
N LEU A 124 -6.27 -24.52 18.89
CA LEU A 124 -6.13 -25.87 19.42
C LEU A 124 -6.67 -25.98 20.85
N ALA A 125 -6.46 -24.95 21.68
CA ALA A 125 -7.03 -24.90 23.03
C ALA A 125 -8.56 -24.84 23.02
N LYS A 126 -9.16 -23.99 22.17
CA LYS A 126 -10.63 -23.92 22.00
C LYS A 126 -11.22 -25.20 21.42
N LEU A 127 -10.51 -25.84 20.49
CA LEU A 127 -10.96 -27.07 19.84
C LEU A 127 -10.85 -28.26 20.80
N ASN A 128 -9.82 -28.34 21.62
CA ASN A 128 -9.74 -29.32 22.71
C ASN A 128 -10.78 -29.05 23.80
N ALA A 129 -10.98 -27.80 24.21
CA ALA A 129 -12.03 -27.45 25.17
C ALA A 129 -13.43 -27.83 24.65
N LYS A 130 -13.73 -27.60 23.37
CA LYS A 130 -14.97 -28.07 22.73
C LYS A 130 -15.05 -29.59 22.68
N LYS A 131 -13.98 -30.29 22.28
CA LYS A 131 -13.98 -31.77 22.26
C LYS A 131 -14.21 -32.38 23.65
N HIS A 132 -13.64 -31.79 24.70
CA HIS A 132 -13.88 -32.23 26.07
C HIS A 132 -15.30 -31.88 26.54
N ALA A 133 -15.85 -30.73 26.14
CA ALA A 133 -17.24 -30.39 26.41
C ALA A 133 -18.23 -31.32 25.67
N ASP A 134 -17.96 -31.65 24.41
CA ASP A 134 -18.78 -32.57 23.60
C ASP A 134 -18.67 -34.02 24.11
N ALA A 135 -17.48 -34.44 24.58
CA ALA A 135 -17.29 -35.75 25.24
C ALA A 135 -18.00 -35.83 26.61
N ALA A 136 -18.06 -34.72 27.35
CA ALA A 136 -18.82 -34.65 28.60
C ALA A 136 -20.34 -34.64 28.34
N ALA A 137 -20.79 -34.06 27.22
CA ALA A 137 -22.18 -34.05 26.80
C ALA A 137 -22.65 -35.40 26.19
N SER A 138 -21.73 -36.29 25.83
CA SER A 138 -22.03 -37.60 25.22
C SER A 138 -21.68 -38.79 26.12
N ALA A 139 -21.51 -38.57 27.44
CA ALA A 139 -21.38 -39.66 28.40
C ALA A 139 -22.60 -40.61 28.29
N PRO A 140 -22.40 -41.90 27.97
CA PRO A 140 -23.50 -42.84 27.81
C PRO A 140 -24.21 -43.03 29.15
N VAL A 141 -25.53 -42.84 29.15
CA VAL A 141 -26.42 -43.24 30.25
C VAL A 141 -26.29 -44.76 30.38
N VAL A 142 -25.56 -45.23 31.39
CA VAL A 142 -25.47 -46.64 31.77
C VAL A 142 -26.82 -47.05 32.35
N PRO A 143 -27.59 -47.98 31.73
CA PRO A 143 -28.78 -48.50 32.37
C PRO A 143 -28.41 -49.35 33.61
N PRO A 144 -29.21 -49.28 34.70
CA PRO A 144 -28.88 -49.90 35.98
C PRO A 144 -28.85 -51.44 35.90
N PRO A 145 -28.06 -52.11 36.76
CA PRO A 145 -27.95 -53.56 36.74
C PRO A 145 -29.26 -54.21 37.20
N THR A 146 -29.87 -55.00 36.33
CA THR A 146 -30.98 -55.88 36.71
C THR A 146 -30.43 -57.09 37.47
N ALA A 147 -30.93 -57.24 38.70
CA ALA A 147 -30.68 -58.33 39.64
C ALA A 147 -31.15 -59.70 39.13
#